data_AF-A0A964TZD4-F1
#
_entry.id   AF-A0A964TZD4-F1
#
_cell.length_a   1.000
_cell.length_b   1.000
_cell.length_c   1.000
_cell.angle_alpha   90.00
_cell.angle_beta   90.00
_cell.angle_gamma   90.00
#
_symmetry.space_group_name_H-M   'P 1'
#
loop_
_entity.id
_entity.type
_entity.pdbx_description
1 polymer ?
#
loop_
_entity_poly.entity_id
_entity_poly.type
_entity_poly.pdbx_seq_one_letter_code
_entity_poly.pdbx_strand_id
1 'polypeptide(L)' 'TREHVPVLAIGNGLPAGDIGARATFADIGQTLAVFFGLEPLPEGESFLRRRERRTGAA' A
#
# COMPACT_ATOMS: atom_id res chain seq x y z
N THR A 1 4.14 -25.68 -4.62
CA THR A 1 3.73 -25.79 -3.19
C THR A 1 2.79 -24.63 -2.86
N ARG A 2 2.09 -24.66 -1.72
CA ARG A 2 1.32 -23.51 -1.21
C ARG A 2 2.12 -22.85 -0.09
N GLU A 3 2.80 -21.76 -0.41
CA GLU A 3 3.72 -21.08 0.49
C GLU A 3 3.43 -19.58 0.51
N HIS A 4 3.78 -18.92 1.62
CA HIS A 4 3.70 -17.47 1.72
C HIS A 4 4.78 -16.83 0.87
N VAL A 5 4.40 -15.78 0.14
CA VAL A 5 5.31 -15.01 -0.71
C VAL A 5 5.80 -13.78 0.06
N PRO A 6 7.12 -13.53 0.14
CA PRO A 6 7.62 -12.32 0.76
C PRO A 6 7.27 -11.09 -0.08
N VAL A 7 6.94 -9.98 0.59
CA VAL A 7 6.66 -8.69 -0.05
C VAL A 7 7.61 -7.65 0.53
N LEU A 8 8.28 -6.91 -0.36
CA LEU A 8 9.16 -5.79 -0.01
C LEU A 8 8.67 -4.53 -0.72
N ALA A 9 8.62 -3.41 -0.01
CA ALA A 9 8.25 -2.12 -0.55
C ALA A 9 9.41 -1.12 -0.35
N ILE A 10 9.81 -0.45 -1.43
CA ILE A 10 10.93 0.50 -1.43
C ILE A 10 10.49 1.75 -2.19
N GLY A 11 10.74 2.93 -1.62
CA GLY A 11 10.39 4.19 -2.25
C GLY A 11 10.73 5.40 -1.39
N ASN A 12 11.00 6.53 -2.05
CA ASN A 12 11.29 7.77 -1.35
C ASN A 12 10.06 8.24 -0.55
N GLY A 13 10.23 8.44 0.75
CA GLY A 13 9.17 8.88 1.65
C GLY A 13 8.24 7.77 2.16
N LEU A 14 8.57 6.49 1.92
CA LEU A 14 7.99 5.38 2.68
C LEU A 14 8.66 5.31 4.06
N PRO A 15 7.88 5.17 5.16
CA PRO A 15 8.46 4.93 6.46
C PRO A 15 9.19 3.59 6.47
N ALA A 16 10.40 3.56 7.04
CA ALA A 16 11.12 2.32 7.26
C ALA A 16 10.41 1.51 8.36
N GLY A 17 10.36 0.18 8.19
CA GLY A 17 9.79 -0.72 9.18
C GLY A 17 9.19 -1.98 8.58
N ASP A 18 8.60 -2.78 9.45
CA ASP A 18 7.82 -3.96 9.06
C ASP A 18 6.43 -3.55 8.55
N ILE A 19 6.06 -4.05 7.37
CA ILE A 19 4.72 -3.87 6.80
C ILE A 19 3.72 -4.91 7.32
N GLY A 20 4.19 -5.94 8.03
CA GLY A 20 3.42 -7.06 8.56
C GLY A 20 2.94 -8.05 7.50
N ALA A 21 2.40 -9.18 7.94
CA ALA A 21 1.80 -10.17 7.04
C ALA A 21 0.60 -9.58 6.28
N ARG A 22 0.41 -10.00 5.02
CA ARG A 22 -0.75 -9.65 4.20
C ARG A 22 -1.74 -10.79 4.18
N ALA A 23 -3.01 -10.49 4.39
CA ALA A 23 -4.07 -11.51 4.41
C ALA A 23 -4.38 -12.00 2.99
N THR A 24 -4.15 -11.14 2.00
CA THR A 24 -4.41 -11.42 0.58
C THR A 24 -3.46 -10.63 -0.31
N PHE A 25 -3.24 -11.11 -1.54
CA PHE A 25 -2.50 -10.33 -2.54
C PHE A 25 -3.25 -9.05 -2.96
N ALA A 26 -4.56 -8.97 -2.71
CA ALA A 26 -5.33 -7.75 -2.94
C ALA A 26 -4.82 -6.56 -2.10
N ASP A 27 -4.17 -6.81 -0.96
CA ASP A 27 -3.59 -5.77 -0.09
C ASP A 27 -2.53 -4.93 -0.83
N ILE A 28 -1.83 -5.55 -1.80
CA ILE A 28 -0.86 -4.85 -2.65
C ILE A 28 -1.59 -3.86 -3.57
N GLY A 29 -2.65 -4.31 -4.23
CA GLY A 29 -3.47 -3.46 -5.11
C GLY A 29 -4.13 -2.32 -4.35
N GLN A 30 -4.72 -2.61 -3.20
CA GLN A 30 -5.33 -1.59 -2.34
C GLN A 30 -4.30 -0.56 -1.86
N THR A 31 -3.06 -1.00 -1.62
CA THR A 31 -1.97 -0.09 -1.26
C THR A 31 -1.58 0.86 -2.40
N LEU A 32 -1.54 0.37 -3.64
CA LEU A 32 -1.30 1.22 -4.80
C LEU A 32 -2.45 2.22 -5.02
N ALA A 33 -3.71 1.79 -4.84
CA ALA A 33 -4.86 2.68 -4.93
C ALA A 33 -4.76 3.84 -3.91
N VAL A 34 -4.39 3.55 -2.66
CA VAL A 34 -4.14 4.58 -1.64
C VAL A 34 -2.97 5.49 -2.02
N PHE A 35 -1.88 4.93 -2.54
CA PHE A 35 -0.69 5.69 -2.91
C PHE A 35 -0.95 6.71 -4.04
N PHE A 36 -1.70 6.32 -5.08
CA PHE A 36 -2.07 7.20 -6.18
C PHE A 36 -3.30 8.08 -5.89
N GLY A 37 -4.01 7.82 -4.80
CA GLY A 37 -5.24 8.51 -4.43
C GLY A 37 -6.38 8.20 -5.39
N LEU A 38 -6.52 6.92 -5.76
CA LEU A 38 -7.63 6.36 -6.51
C LEU A 38 -8.79 5.98 -5.56
N GLU A 39 -9.93 5.62 -6.15
CA GLU A 39 -11.03 5.03 -5.38
C GLU A 39 -10.63 3.67 -4.78
N PRO A 40 -11.19 3.28 -3.62
CA PRO A 40 -10.94 1.97 -3.02
C PRO A 40 -11.29 0.82 -3.96
N LEU A 41 -10.47 -0.23 -3.96
CA LEU A 41 -10.78 -1.47 -4.66
C LEU A 41 -11.82 -2.28 -3.87
N PRO A 42 -12.47 -3.29 -4.49
CA PRO A 42 -13.46 -4.12 -3.81
C PRO A 42 -12.89 -4.92 -2.63
N GLU A 43 -11.60 -5.23 -2.66
CA GLU A 43 -10.94 -6.14 -1.71
C GLU A 43 -9.54 -5.65 -1.35
N GLY A 44 -9.09 -6.07 -0.16
CA GLY A 44 -7.74 -5.83 0.34
C GLY A 44 -7.63 -4.64 1.29
N GLU A 45 -6.56 -4.64 2.08
CA GLU A 45 -6.24 -3.60 3.04
C GLU A 45 -4.89 -2.95 2.72
N SER A 46 -4.87 -1.62 2.69
CA SER A 46 -3.62 -0.90 2.47
C SER A 46 -2.73 -0.91 3.72
N PHE A 47 -1.43 -1.19 3.55
CA PHE A 47 -0.43 -0.96 4.61
C PHE A 47 0.07 0.49 4.67
N LEU A 48 -0.38 1.37 3.77
CA LEU A 48 -0.06 2.79 3.80
C LEU A 48 -1.20 3.57 4.46
N ARG A 49 -0.83 4.56 5.26
CA ARG A 49 -1.77 5.61 5.68
C ARG A 49 -1.96 6.56 4.50
N ARG A 50 -3.21 6.91 4.20
CA ARG A 50 -3.54 7.93 3.21
C ARG A 50 -2.80 9.22 3.58
N ARG A 51 -1.86 9.64 2.74
CA ARG A 51 -1.19 10.93 2.94
C ARG A 51 -2.16 12.03 2.57
N GLU A 52 -2.27 13.05 3.41
CA GLU A 52 -2.87 14.31 3.01
C GLU A 52 -2.09 14.81 1.79
N ARG A 53 -2.78 15.00 0.65
CA ARG A 53 -2.12 15.57 -0.53
C ARG A 53 -1.56 16.92 -0.08
N ARG A 54 -0.24 17.13 -0.18
CA ARG A 54 0.29 18.48 -0.21
C ARG A 54 -0.27 19.08 -1.49
N THR A 55 -1.33 19.86 -1.39
CA THR A 55 -1.82 20.68 -2.48
C THR A 55 -0.70 21.66 -2.79
N GLY A 56 0.20 21.28 -3.69
CA GLY A 56 1.02 22.24 -4.40
C GLY A 56 0.06 23.01 -5.27
N ALA A 57 -0.43 24.14 -4.76
CA ALA A 57 -1.01 25.17 -5.58
C ALA A 57 0.02 25.49 -6.68
N ALA A 58 -0.39 25.26 -7.93
CA ALA A 58 0.08 26.05 -9.04
C ALA A 58 -0.75 27.34 -9.07
#